data_AF-F4KW92-F1
#
_entry.id   AF-F4KW92-F1
#
_cell.length_a   1.000
_cell.length_b   1.000
_cell.length_c   1.000
_cell.angle_alpha   90.00
_cell.angle_beta   90.00
_cell.angle_gamma   90.00
#
_symmetry.space_group_name_H-M   'P 1'
#
loop_
_entity.id
_entity.type
_entity.pdbx_description
1 polymer ?
#
loop_
_entity_poly.entity_id
_entity_poly.type
_entity_poly.pdbx_seq_one_letter_code
_entity_poly.pdbx_strand_id
1 'polypeptide(L)'
;MGLQVSVSDILSTAKQLDVQHLDQLLRELNIIRVQKSGVPILDEVEAKLLQNINLGFDSEKWDRLKFLDWKSEFEMLNSEEEVEALKLAEAYEDYSVERLKNMGQLAILRGTTIDEIIAQLGLNG
;
A
#
# COMPACT_ATOMS: atom_id res chain seq x y z
N MET A 1 27.55 25.86 -23.83
CA MET A 1 28.15 25.24 -22.63
C MET A 1 27.03 24.53 -21.89
N GLY A 2 26.98 23.19 -22.00
CA GLY A 2 25.99 22.41 -21.24
C GLY A 2 26.51 22.16 -19.83
N LEU A 3 25.72 22.49 -18.81
CA LEU A 3 26.02 22.11 -17.43
C LEU A 3 26.04 20.59 -17.34
N GLN A 4 27.23 20.01 -17.15
CA GLN A 4 27.40 18.59 -16.91
C GLN A 4 27.22 18.33 -15.40
N VAL A 5 25.96 18.34 -14.97
CA VAL A 5 25.60 18.02 -13.58
C VAL A 5 25.84 16.52 -13.37
N SER A 6 26.66 16.16 -12.38
CA SER A 6 26.90 14.77 -12.02
C SER A 6 25.83 14.25 -11.07
N VAL A 7 25.66 12.92 -10.98
CA VAL A 7 24.75 12.28 -10.00
C VAL A 7 25.13 12.67 -8.57
N SER A 8 26.42 12.82 -8.29
CA SER A 8 26.96 13.32 -7.02
C SER A 8 26.41 14.71 -6.65
N ASP A 9 26.32 15.61 -7.64
CA ASP A 9 25.86 16.98 -7.44
C ASP A 9 24.36 17.01 -7.12
N ILE A 10 23.57 16.14 -7.76
CA ILE A 10 22.14 15.98 -7.46
C ILE A 10 21.93 15.45 -6.04
N LEU A 11 22.69 14.43 -5.63
CA LEU A 11 22.58 13.83 -4.29
C LEU A 11 23.01 14.80 -3.18
N SER A 12 24.07 15.57 -3.40
CA SER A 12 24.52 16.57 -2.42
C SER A 12 23.50 17.71 -2.27
N THR A 13 22.83 18.09 -3.36
CA THR A 13 21.75 19.08 -3.34
C THR A 13 20.49 18.53 -2.66
N ALA A 14 20.10 17.28 -2.95
CA ALA A 14 18.92 16.64 -2.35
C ALA A 14 19.01 16.55 -0.82
N LYS A 15 20.22 16.35 -0.26
CA LYS A 15 20.46 16.34 1.19
C LYS A 15 20.16 17.67 1.89
N GLN A 16 20.16 18.77 1.15
CA GLN A 16 19.94 20.12 1.69
C GLN A 16 18.47 20.56 1.57
N LEU A 17 17.63 19.79 0.87
CA LEU A 17 16.21 20.08 0.72
C LEU A 17 15.47 19.79 2.02
N ASP A 18 14.44 20.59 2.28
CA ASP A 18 13.41 20.19 3.23
C ASP A 18 12.58 19.03 2.66
N VAL A 19 11.75 18.45 3.52
CA VAL A 19 10.94 17.27 3.19
C VAL A 19 9.99 17.54 2.01
N GLN A 20 9.37 18.72 1.94
CA GLN A 20 8.41 19.03 0.88
C GLN A 20 9.07 19.13 -0.50
N HIS A 21 10.23 19.77 -0.57
CA HIS A 21 11.00 19.88 -1.81
C HIS A 21 11.67 18.56 -2.20
N LEU A 22 12.07 17.74 -1.23
CA LEU A 22 12.58 16.39 -1.49
C LEU A 22 11.51 15.50 -2.13
N ASP A 23 10.28 15.54 -1.60
CA ASP A 23 9.14 14.79 -2.17
C ASP A 23 8.82 15.25 -3.60
N GLN A 24 8.93 16.55 -3.87
CA GLN A 24 8.76 17.08 -5.23
C GLN A 24 9.86 16.57 -6.18
N LEU A 25 11.12 16.56 -5.74
CA LEU A 25 12.22 16.04 -6.53
C LEU A 25 12.01 14.56 -6.90
N LEU A 26 11.54 13.74 -5.95
CA LEU A 26 11.29 12.32 -6.18
C LEU A 26 10.19 12.09 -7.23
N ARG A 27 9.10 12.86 -7.19
CA ARG A 27 8.03 12.79 -8.20
C ARG A 27 8.57 13.07 -9.61
N GLU A 28 9.33 14.13 -9.78
CA GLU A 28 9.89 14.53 -11.08
C GLU A 28 10.90 13.49 -11.60
N LEU A 29 11.76 12.95 -10.73
CA LEU A 29 12.71 11.89 -11.11
C LEU A 29 12.00 10.62 -11.57
N ASN A 30 10.87 10.26 -10.95
CA ASN A 30 10.06 9.13 -11.37
C ASN A 30 9.42 9.35 -12.75
N ILE A 31 8.90 10.55 -13.02
CA ILE A 31 8.40 10.91 -14.36
C ILE A 31 9.51 10.76 -15.41
N ILE A 32 10.70 11.29 -15.12
CA ILE A 32 11.87 11.19 -16.01
C ILE A 32 12.26 9.73 -16.25
N ARG A 33 12.24 8.88 -15.22
CA ARG A 33 12.53 7.45 -15.32
C ARG A 33 11.55 6.74 -16.25
N VAL A 34 10.25 6.96 -16.08
CA VAL A 34 9.20 6.36 -16.94
C VAL A 34 9.38 6.81 -18.39
N GLN A 35 9.60 8.11 -18.62
CA GLN A 35 9.82 8.67 -19.95
C GLN A 35 11.06 8.09 -20.65
N LYS A 36 12.16 7.87 -19.91
CA LYS A 36 13.42 7.36 -20.46
C LYS A 36 13.43 5.85 -20.67
N SER A 37 12.65 5.10 -19.89
CA SER A 37 12.73 3.64 -19.87
C SER A 37 11.72 2.97 -20.79
N GLY A 38 10.63 3.65 -21.14
CA GLY A 38 9.53 3.10 -21.97
C GLY A 38 8.79 1.91 -21.36
N VAL A 39 9.23 1.45 -20.19
CA VAL A 39 8.69 0.35 -19.39
C VAL A 39 8.22 0.98 -18.08
N PRO A 40 7.04 0.63 -17.55
CA PRO A 40 6.73 0.91 -16.15
C PRO A 40 7.70 0.06 -15.34
N ILE A 41 8.83 0.64 -14.92
CA ILE A 41 9.75 -0.09 -14.07
C ILE A 41 9.12 -0.12 -12.68
N LEU A 42 8.29 -1.14 -12.45
CA LEU A 42 8.03 -1.60 -11.11
C LEU A 42 9.39 -1.98 -10.54
N ASP A 43 9.89 -1.17 -9.62
CA ASP A 43 10.99 -1.58 -8.75
C ASP A 43 10.62 -2.92 -8.11
N GLU A 44 11.58 -3.81 -7.80
CA GLU A 44 11.28 -5.08 -7.11
C GLU A 44 10.49 -4.82 -5.81
N VAL A 45 10.80 -3.70 -5.15
CA VAL A 45 10.06 -3.18 -4.00
C VAL A 45 8.61 -2.87 -4.36
N GLU A 46 8.37 -2.16 -5.46
CA GLU A 46 7.02 -1.82 -5.91
C GLU A 46 6.20 -3.06 -6.29
N ALA A 47 6.81 -4.00 -7.02
CA ALA A 47 6.18 -5.26 -7.37
C ALA A 47 5.79 -6.07 -6.13
N LYS A 48 6.67 -6.10 -5.12
CA LYS A 48 6.40 -6.75 -3.83
C LYS A 48 5.26 -6.08 -3.09
N LEU A 49 5.23 -4.75 -3.03
CA LEU A 49 4.15 -3.99 -2.40
C LEU A 49 2.81 -4.28 -3.07
N LEU A 50 2.77 -4.25 -4.41
CA LEU A 50 1.55 -4.58 -5.17
C LEU A 50 1.12 -6.03 -4.95
N GLN A 51 2.05 -6.98 -4.89
CA GLN A 51 1.74 -8.37 -4.58
C GLN A 51 1.09 -8.49 -3.18
N ASN A 52 1.66 -7.82 -2.18
CA ASN A 52 1.13 -7.85 -0.81
C ASN A 52 -0.23 -7.14 -0.70
N ILE A 53 -0.43 -6.03 -1.41
CA ILE A 53 -1.71 -5.29 -1.44
C ILE A 53 -2.82 -6.13 -2.07
N ASN A 54 -2.49 -6.87 -3.13
CA ASN A 54 -3.42 -7.70 -3.88
C ASN A 54 -3.61 -9.10 -3.29
N LEU A 55 -2.78 -9.49 -2.33
CA LEU A 55 -3.02 -10.69 -1.55
C LEU A 55 -4.27 -10.43 -0.70
N GLY A 56 -5.39 -11.05 -1.08
CA GLY A 56 -6.64 -10.97 -0.34
C GLY A 56 -6.52 -11.60 1.05
N PHE A 57 -7.45 -11.27 1.94
CA PHE A 57 -7.64 -12.08 3.15
C PHE A 57 -8.10 -13.49 2.75
N ASP A 58 -7.79 -14.47 3.59
CA ASP A 58 -8.21 -15.85 3.38
C ASP A 58 -9.74 -15.92 3.22
N SER A 59 -10.19 -16.42 2.06
CA SER A 59 -11.61 -16.40 1.71
C SER A 59 -12.45 -17.28 2.63
N GLU A 60 -11.91 -18.40 3.11
CA GLU A 60 -12.63 -19.30 4.03
C GLU A 60 -12.81 -18.63 5.39
N LYS A 61 -11.76 -17.96 5.89
CA LYS A 61 -11.84 -17.16 7.11
C LYS A 61 -12.81 -15.99 6.97
N TRP A 62 -12.81 -15.32 5.82
CA TRP A 62 -13.73 -14.21 5.54
C TRP A 62 -15.18 -14.68 5.51
N ASP A 63 -15.46 -15.78 4.82
CA ASP A 63 -16.81 -16.35 4.75
C ASP A 63 -17.28 -16.82 6.13
N ARG A 64 -16.38 -17.43 6.92
CA ARG A 64 -16.69 -17.82 8.30
C ARG A 64 -16.98 -16.61 9.18
N LEU A 65 -16.17 -15.56 9.10
CA LEU A 65 -16.38 -14.33 9.87
C LEU A 65 -17.73 -13.69 9.52
N LYS A 66 -18.07 -13.55 8.24
CA LYS A 66 -19.39 -13.03 7.81
C LYS A 66 -20.56 -13.87 8.31
N PHE A 67 -20.41 -15.20 8.33
CA PHE A 67 -21.45 -16.08 8.84
C PHE A 67 -21.65 -15.91 10.36
N LEU A 68 -20.56 -15.76 11.11
CA LEU A 68 -20.62 -15.48 12.54
C LEU A 68 -21.22 -14.09 12.81
N ASP A 69 -20.82 -13.08 12.05
CA ASP A 69 -21.39 -11.74 12.15
C ASP A 69 -22.91 -11.75 11.91
N TRP A 70 -23.35 -12.42 10.84
CA TRP A 70 -24.78 -12.66 10.58
C TRP A 70 -25.46 -13.36 11.76
N LYS A 71 -24.89 -14.45 12.30
CA LYS A 71 -25.48 -15.12 13.48
C LYS A 71 -25.57 -14.20 14.70
N SER A 72 -24.62 -13.27 14.86
CA SER A 72 -24.59 -12.30 15.95
C SER A 72 -25.78 -11.36 15.88
N GLU A 73 -26.12 -10.88 14.68
CA GLU A 73 -27.30 -10.03 14.44
C GLU A 73 -28.63 -10.69 14.87
N PHE A 74 -28.67 -12.03 14.91
CA PHE A 74 -29.84 -12.80 15.34
C PHE A 74 -29.71 -13.40 16.75
N GLU A 75 -28.71 -13.00 17.54
CA GLU A 75 -28.43 -13.53 18.88
C GLU A 75 -28.27 -15.07 18.91
N MET A 76 -27.79 -15.66 17.80
CA MET A 76 -27.65 -17.11 17.63
C MET A 76 -26.23 -17.63 17.87
N LEU A 77 -25.30 -16.75 18.29
CA LEU A 77 -23.95 -17.17 18.61
C LEU A 77 -23.92 -17.95 19.92
N ASN A 78 -23.20 -19.06 19.92
CA ASN A 78 -22.80 -19.71 21.16
C ASN A 78 -21.42 -19.20 21.62
N SER A 79 -21.04 -19.52 22.86
CA SER A 79 -19.79 -19.03 23.46
C SER A 79 -18.52 -19.49 22.74
N GLU A 80 -18.52 -20.66 22.09
CA GLU A 80 -17.37 -21.11 21.29
C GLU A 80 -17.24 -20.28 20.01
N GLU A 81 -18.38 -19.99 19.38
CA GLU A 81 -18.48 -19.15 18.19
C GLU A 81 -18.14 -17.68 18.47
N GLU A 82 -18.40 -17.17 19.68
CA GLU A 82 -18.01 -15.80 20.08
C GLU A 82 -16.49 -15.65 20.12
N VAL A 83 -15.82 -16.66 20.70
CA VAL A 83 -14.35 -16.71 20.74
C VAL A 83 -13.78 -16.88 19.33
N GLU A 84 -14.43 -17.68 18.48
CA GLU A 84 -14.03 -17.83 17.08
C GLU A 84 -14.18 -16.51 16.30
N ALA A 85 -15.31 -15.82 16.45
CA ALA A 85 -15.57 -14.55 15.78
C ALA A 85 -14.52 -13.49 16.16
N LEU A 86 -14.19 -13.40 17.46
CA LEU A 86 -13.15 -12.49 17.94
C LEU A 86 -11.79 -12.77 17.28
N LYS A 87 -11.36 -14.04 17.24
CA LYS A 87 -10.08 -14.42 16.63
C LYS A 87 -10.03 -14.14 15.13
N LEU A 88 -11.14 -14.36 14.43
CA LEU A 88 -11.23 -14.09 12.99
C LEU A 88 -11.23 -12.59 12.72
N ALA A 89 -11.89 -11.79 13.56
CA ALA A 89 -11.87 -10.33 13.48
C ALA A 89 -10.45 -9.78 13.72
N GLU A 90 -9.75 -10.26 14.76
CA GLU A 90 -8.35 -9.90 15.03
C GLU A 90 -7.45 -10.23 13.82
N ALA A 91 -7.60 -11.43 13.23
CA ALA A 91 -6.83 -11.82 12.06
C ALA A 91 -7.12 -10.95 10.83
N TYR A 92 -8.38 -10.50 10.66
CA TYR A 92 -8.74 -9.59 9.59
C TYR A 92 -8.22 -8.16 9.83
N GLU A 93 -8.19 -7.70 11.08
CA GLU A 93 -7.61 -6.41 11.45
C GLU A 93 -6.11 -6.39 11.17
N ASP A 94 -5.37 -7.42 11.61
CA ASP A 94 -3.94 -7.57 11.32
C ASP A 94 -3.66 -7.53 9.81
N TYR A 95 -4.44 -8.30 9.04
CA TYR A 95 -4.39 -8.29 7.59
C TYR A 95 -4.60 -6.88 7.01
N SER A 96 -5.64 -6.18 7.49
CA SER A 96 -6.03 -4.86 7.00
C SER A 96 -4.97 -3.80 7.31
N VAL A 97 -4.38 -3.86 8.51
CA VAL A 97 -3.28 -2.98 8.92
C VAL A 97 -2.04 -3.20 8.06
N GLU A 98 -1.64 -4.45 7.82
CA GLU A 98 -0.49 -4.74 6.95
C GLU A 98 -0.75 -4.28 5.52
N ARG A 99 -1.96 -4.51 5.00
CA ARG A 99 -2.35 -4.04 3.67
C ARG A 99 -2.27 -2.51 3.57
N LEU A 100 -2.77 -1.79 4.58
CA LEU A 100 -2.71 -0.33 4.63
C LEU A 100 -1.26 0.18 4.72
N LYS A 101 -0.38 -0.49 5.48
CA LYS A 101 1.06 -0.18 5.51
C LYS A 101 1.71 -0.32 4.14
N ASN A 102 1.41 -1.41 3.41
CA ASN A 102 1.93 -1.60 2.05
C ASN A 102 1.41 -0.51 1.09
N MET A 103 0.13 -0.11 1.20
CA MET A 103 -0.41 1.01 0.42
C MET A 103 0.28 2.33 0.75
N GLY A 104 0.55 2.62 2.03
CA GLY A 104 1.29 3.81 2.46
C GLY A 104 2.71 3.84 1.89
N GLN A 105 3.41 2.70 1.90
CA GLN A 105 4.74 2.58 1.30
C GLN A 105 4.70 2.77 -0.22
N LEU A 106 3.68 2.22 -0.90
CA LEU A 106 3.48 2.41 -2.34
C LEU A 106 3.17 3.87 -2.68
N ALA A 107 2.36 4.53 -1.85
CA ALA A 107 2.02 5.94 -1.99
C ALA A 107 3.27 6.83 -1.90
N ILE A 108 4.14 6.57 -0.90
CA ILE A 108 5.44 7.25 -0.76
C ILE A 108 6.31 7.00 -2.00
N LEU A 109 6.43 5.74 -2.45
CA LEU A 109 7.28 5.36 -3.58
C LEU A 109 6.84 6.05 -4.88
N ARG A 110 5.53 6.22 -5.08
CA ARG A 110 4.94 6.90 -6.24
C ARG A 110 4.81 8.42 -6.07
N GLY A 111 5.07 8.95 -4.88
CA GLY A 111 4.85 10.36 -4.54
C GLY A 111 3.38 10.77 -4.65
N THR A 112 2.46 9.91 -4.24
CA THR A 112 1.00 10.07 -4.31
C THR A 112 0.41 9.82 -2.91
N THR A 113 -0.92 9.88 -2.75
CA THR A 113 -1.62 9.60 -1.49
C THR A 113 -2.18 8.18 -1.45
N ILE A 114 -2.50 7.69 -0.25
CA ILE A 114 -3.16 6.37 -0.10
C ILE A 114 -4.52 6.36 -0.83
N ASP A 115 -5.28 7.45 -0.77
CA ASP A 115 -6.57 7.57 -1.45
C ASP A 115 -6.42 7.43 -2.98
N GLU A 116 -5.37 8.03 -3.55
CA GLU A 116 -5.06 7.87 -4.97
C GLU A 116 -4.62 6.43 -5.30
N ILE A 117 -3.88 5.75 -4.43
CA ILE A 117 -3.55 4.32 -4.60
C ILE A 117 -4.82 3.46 -4.59
N ILE A 118 -5.71 3.69 -3.63
CA ILE A 118 -6.99 2.96 -3.51
C ILE A 118 -7.81 3.14 -4.79
N ALA A 119 -7.95 4.38 -5.27
CA ALA A 119 -8.68 4.68 -6.49
C ALA A 119 -8.03 4.04 -7.74
N GLN A 120 -6.71 4.10 -7.86
CA GLN A 120 -5.96 3.52 -8.99
C GLN A 120 -6.05 1.99 -9.04
N LEU A 121 -6.05 1.34 -7.88
CA LEU A 121 -6.10 -0.12 -7.76
C LEU A 121 -7.54 -0.66 -7.71
N GLY A 122 -8.56 0.20 -7.72
CA GLY A 122 -9.96 -0.21 -7.63
C GLY A 122 -10.32 -0.85 -6.29
N LEU A 123 -9.62 -0.48 -5.22
CA LEU A 123 -9.75 -1.08 -3.89
C LEU A 123 -10.84 -0.38 -3.09
N ASN A 124 -12.04 -0.27 -3.65
CA ASN A 124 -13.19 0.24 -2.93
C ASN A 124 -13.87 -0.95 -2.24
N GLY A 125 -13.62 -1.10 -0.94
CA GLY A 125 -14.15 -2.20 -0.13
C GLY A 125 -13.69 -2.09 1.31
#